data_AF-C1DAX7-F1
#
_entry.id   AF-C1DAX7-F1
#
_cell.length_a   1.000
_cell.length_b   1.000
_cell.length_c   1.000
_cell.angle_alpha   90.00
_cell.angle_beta   90.00
_cell.angle_gamma   90.00
#
_symmetry.space_group_name_H-M   'P 1'
#
loop_
_entity.id
_entity.type
_entity.pdbx_description
1 polymer ?
#
loop_
_entity_poly.entity_id
_entity_poly.type
_entity_poly.pdbx_seq_one_letter_code
_entity_poly.pdbx_strand_id
1 'polypeptide(L)'
;MTLFALSQALIVVAMVFDVMTFQFRERRHVVYSMVAAQVLIAAHFGLLDQWTAVLVITIAAIRNLVSLKVRSARLMWLFITLAVAVTAFTWSGPLSLLACVGSALPNLAMFSPNDRRMRKLLMVSTAIWIAHNALAGSPMATLMEVCYLAGNLVGYWRIYGRRQPAATGEQPPAH
;
A
#
# COMPACT_ATOMS: atom_id res chain seq x y z
N MET A 1 -23.17 -23.00 -14.91
CA MET A 1 -22.06 -22.02 -14.95
C MET A 1 -20.78 -22.76 -14.59
N THR A 2 -19.73 -22.68 -15.40
CA THR A 2 -18.45 -23.35 -15.08
C THR A 2 -17.81 -22.67 -13.85
N LEU A 3 -17.11 -23.43 -12.99
CA LEU A 3 -16.37 -22.85 -11.84
C LEU A 3 -15.46 -21.72 -12.30
N PHE A 4 -14.88 -21.86 -13.50
CA PHE A 4 -14.10 -20.82 -14.15
C PHE A 4 -14.90 -19.53 -14.35
N ALA A 5 -16.09 -19.57 -14.96
CA ALA A 5 -16.91 -18.36 -15.16
C ALA A 5 -17.29 -17.68 -13.83
N LEU A 6 -17.59 -18.47 -12.79
CA LEU A 6 -17.83 -17.94 -11.45
C LEU A 6 -16.58 -17.25 -10.87
N SER A 7 -15.40 -17.85 -11.04
CA SER A 7 -14.14 -17.23 -10.62
C SER A 7 -13.91 -15.89 -11.32
N GLN A 8 -14.18 -15.79 -12.63
CA GLN A 8 -14.01 -14.54 -13.38
C GLN A 8 -14.99 -13.46 -12.91
N ALA A 9 -16.23 -13.83 -12.58
CA ALA A 9 -17.19 -12.88 -12.00
C ALA A 9 -16.71 -12.34 -10.64
N LEU A 10 -16.15 -13.20 -9.78
CA LEU A 10 -15.64 -12.79 -8.46
C LEU A 10 -14.51 -11.76 -8.58
N ILE A 11 -13.56 -11.95 -9.50
CA ILE A 11 -12.43 -11.04 -9.62
C ILE A 11 -12.84 -9.70 -10.25
N VAL A 12 -13.85 -9.68 -11.13
CA VAL A 12 -14.45 -8.42 -11.62
C VAL A 12 -15.08 -7.63 -10.48
N VAL A 13 -15.82 -8.30 -9.58
CA VAL A 13 -16.39 -7.63 -8.40
C VAL A 13 -15.29 -7.14 -7.46
N ALA A 14 -14.21 -7.90 -7.28
CA ALA A 14 -13.07 -7.48 -6.47
C ALA A 14 -12.42 -6.19 -6.99
N MET A 15 -12.27 -6.06 -8.32
CA MET A 15 -11.72 -4.85 -8.94
C MET A 15 -12.57 -3.61 -8.63
N VAL A 16 -13.89 -3.74 -8.54
CA VAL A 16 -14.77 -2.62 -8.16
C VAL A 16 -14.45 -2.14 -6.74
N PHE A 17 -14.26 -3.05 -5.79
CA PHE A 17 -13.85 -2.71 -4.43
C PHE A 17 -12.46 -2.08 -4.38
N ASP A 18 -11.52 -2.52 -5.20
CA ASP A 18 -10.20 -1.86 -5.31
C ASP A 18 -10.34 -0.43 -5.86
N VAL A 19 -11.16 -0.18 -6.87
CA VAL A 19 -11.40 1.18 -7.38
C VAL A 19 -12.09 2.07 -6.33
N MET A 20 -13.02 1.51 -5.55
CA MET A 20 -13.68 2.24 -4.47
C MET A 20 -12.71 2.73 -3.39
N THR A 21 -11.55 2.07 -3.20
CA THR A 21 -10.52 2.53 -2.26
C THR A 21 -10.06 3.96 -2.55
N PHE A 22 -10.04 4.37 -3.82
CA PHE A 22 -9.63 5.71 -4.23
C PHE A 22 -10.70 6.79 -3.97
N GLN A 23 -11.96 6.38 -3.80
CA GLN A 23 -13.08 7.28 -3.56
C GLN A 23 -13.25 7.59 -2.07
N PHE A 24 -12.80 6.70 -1.18
CA PHE A 24 -12.96 6.86 0.25
C PHE A 24 -11.89 7.78 0.86
N ARG A 25 -12.33 8.85 1.53
CA ARG A 25 -11.45 9.76 2.29
C ARG A 25 -11.03 9.22 3.64
N GLU A 26 -11.85 8.35 4.23
CA GLU A 26 -11.60 7.79 5.55
C GLU A 26 -10.83 6.48 5.48
N ARG A 27 -9.70 6.42 6.21
CA ARG A 27 -8.81 5.24 6.24
C ARG A 27 -9.55 3.94 6.55
N ARG A 28 -10.55 3.98 7.42
CA ARG A 28 -11.33 2.80 7.81
C ARG A 28 -12.10 2.22 6.62
N HIS A 29 -12.75 3.08 5.84
CA HIS A 29 -13.51 2.70 4.65
C HIS A 29 -12.60 2.18 3.54
N VAL A 30 -11.44 2.82 3.32
CA VAL A 30 -10.41 2.34 2.39
C VAL A 30 -10.01 0.89 2.72
N VAL A 31 -9.65 0.63 3.98
CA VAL A 31 -9.19 -0.70 4.39
C VAL A 31 -10.30 -1.74 4.32
N TYR A 32 -11.54 -1.40 4.68
CA TYR A 32 -12.66 -2.33 4.51
C TYR A 32 -12.89 -2.71 3.05
N SER A 33 -12.76 -1.74 2.14
CA SER A 33 -12.83 -2.00 0.70
C SER A 33 -11.71 -2.93 0.22
N MET A 34 -10.47 -2.69 0.66
CA MET A 34 -9.34 -3.58 0.35
C MET A 34 -9.55 -5.00 0.87
N VAL A 35 -10.06 -5.15 2.09
CA VAL A 35 -10.33 -6.46 2.69
C VAL A 35 -11.44 -7.19 1.93
N ALA A 36 -12.51 -6.47 1.54
CA ALA A 36 -13.57 -7.04 0.73
C ALA A 36 -13.04 -7.52 -0.64
N ALA A 37 -12.21 -6.72 -1.31
CA ALA A 37 -11.53 -7.13 -2.55
C ALA A 37 -10.68 -8.38 -2.32
N GLN A 38 -9.85 -8.40 -1.28
CA GLN A 38 -8.97 -9.53 -0.96
C GLN A 38 -9.75 -10.83 -0.68
N VAL A 39 -10.89 -10.77 0.02
CA VAL A 39 -11.72 -11.96 0.25
C VAL A 39 -12.27 -12.51 -1.07
N LEU A 40 -12.72 -11.65 -1.98
CA LEU A 40 -13.23 -12.05 -3.30
C LEU A 40 -12.11 -12.64 -4.18
N ILE A 41 -10.91 -12.08 -4.13
CA ILE A 41 -9.75 -12.61 -4.87
C ILE A 41 -9.29 -13.95 -4.28
N ALA A 42 -9.31 -14.11 -2.95
CA ALA A 42 -9.04 -15.39 -2.31
C ALA A 42 -10.05 -16.46 -2.73
N ALA A 43 -11.35 -16.12 -2.79
CA ALA A 43 -12.38 -17.02 -3.29
C ALA A 43 -12.18 -17.37 -4.78
N HIS A 44 -11.81 -16.39 -5.62
CA HIS A 44 -11.44 -16.61 -7.02
C HIS A 44 -10.31 -17.65 -7.16
N PHE A 45 -9.21 -17.46 -6.42
CA PHE A 45 -8.08 -18.39 -6.48
C PHE A 45 -8.39 -19.76 -5.88
N GLY A 46 -9.27 -19.83 -4.88
CA GLY A 46 -9.77 -21.10 -4.34
C GLY A 46 -10.54 -21.91 -5.38
N LEU A 47 -11.35 -21.25 -6.21
CA LEU A 47 -12.07 -21.90 -7.32
C LEU A 47 -11.16 -22.36 -8.47
N LEU A 48 -9.90 -21.91 -8.49
CA LEU A 48 -8.87 -22.30 -9.47
C LEU A 48 -7.81 -23.24 -8.87
N ASP A 49 -8.06 -23.77 -7.66
CA ASP A 49 -7.14 -24.62 -6.90
C ASP A 49 -5.76 -24.00 -6.62
N GLN A 50 -5.68 -22.66 -6.60
CA GLN A 50 -4.44 -21.90 -6.36
C GLN A 50 -4.27 -21.55 -4.87
N TRP A 51 -4.11 -22.58 -4.04
CA TRP A 51 -4.08 -22.45 -2.57
C TRP A 51 -3.02 -21.50 -2.01
N THR A 52 -1.85 -21.40 -2.65
CA THR A 52 -0.82 -20.44 -2.26
C THR A 52 -1.32 -19.00 -2.34
N ALA A 53 -2.04 -18.65 -3.41
CA ALA A 53 -2.61 -17.31 -3.59
C ALA A 53 -3.71 -17.04 -2.56
N VAL A 54 -4.55 -18.04 -2.27
CA VAL A 54 -5.58 -17.97 -1.22
C VAL A 54 -4.94 -17.59 0.13
N LEU A 55 -3.87 -18.28 0.53
CA LEU A 55 -3.21 -18.05 1.81
C LEU A 55 -2.56 -16.66 1.88
N VAL A 56 -1.80 -16.26 0.86
CA VAL A 56 -1.12 -14.95 0.82
C VAL A 56 -2.12 -13.80 0.90
N ILE A 57 -3.21 -13.88 0.13
CA ILE A 57 -4.24 -12.83 0.10
C ILE A 57 -5.01 -12.79 1.42
N THR A 58 -5.30 -13.94 2.01
CA THR A 58 -5.96 -14.02 3.32
C THR A 58 -5.10 -13.40 4.43
N ILE A 59 -3.79 -13.65 4.44
CA ILE A 59 -2.85 -13.02 5.38
C ILE A 59 -2.84 -11.50 5.17
N ALA A 60 -2.85 -11.03 3.92
CA ALA A 60 -2.90 -9.61 3.60
C ALA A 60 -4.22 -8.95 4.07
N ALA A 61 -5.35 -9.65 3.97
CA ALA A 61 -6.64 -9.20 4.49
C ALA A 61 -6.63 -9.08 6.03
N ILE A 62 -6.11 -10.10 6.72
CA ILE A 62 -5.98 -10.08 8.18
C ILE A 62 -5.06 -8.93 8.63
N ARG A 63 -3.89 -8.77 7.99
CA ARG A 63 -2.98 -7.63 8.25
C ARG A 63 -3.71 -6.30 8.13
N ASN A 64 -4.45 -6.12 7.03
CA ASN A 64 -5.17 -4.90 6.75
C ASN A 64 -6.19 -4.60 7.86
N LEU A 65 -7.00 -5.59 8.27
CA LEU A 65 -7.93 -5.46 9.40
C LEU A 65 -7.23 -5.13 10.72
N VAL A 66 -6.14 -5.83 11.05
CA VAL A 66 -5.39 -5.60 12.28
C VAL A 66 -4.80 -4.18 12.31
N SER A 67 -4.37 -3.66 11.16
CA SER A 67 -3.85 -2.29 11.02
C SER A 67 -4.89 -1.20 11.32
N LEU A 68 -6.19 -1.52 11.37
CA LEU A 68 -7.24 -0.59 11.78
C LEU A 68 -7.34 -0.43 13.29
N LYS A 69 -7.09 -1.50 14.05
CA LYS A 69 -7.24 -1.50 15.51
C LYS A 69 -5.94 -1.27 16.24
N VAL A 70 -4.82 -1.74 15.69
CA VAL A 70 -3.54 -1.76 16.38
C VAL A 70 -2.46 -1.13 15.51
N ARG A 71 -1.93 0.00 15.99
CA ARG A 71 -0.72 0.64 15.45
C ARG A 71 0.42 0.40 16.43
N SER A 72 1.01 -0.79 16.37
CA SER A 72 2.10 -1.21 17.25
C SER A 72 3.38 -1.46 16.45
N ALA A 73 4.51 -0.94 16.95
CA ALA A 73 5.83 -1.20 16.39
C ALA A 73 6.16 -2.71 16.35
N ARG A 74 5.61 -3.51 17.27
CA ARG A 74 5.78 -4.97 17.26
C ARG A 74 5.14 -5.62 16.04
N LEU A 75 3.96 -5.15 15.62
CA LEU A 75 3.29 -5.66 14.42
C LEU A 75 3.98 -5.17 13.14
N MET A 76 4.51 -3.95 13.13
CA MET A 76 5.35 -3.46 12.03
C MET A 76 6.53 -4.40 11.79
N TRP A 77 7.28 -4.72 12.85
CA TRP A 77 8.43 -5.62 12.75
C TRP A 77 8.03 -7.03 12.34
N LEU A 78 6.89 -7.54 12.80
CA LEU A 78 6.34 -8.83 12.37
C LEU A 78 6.07 -8.87 10.85
N PHE A 79 5.45 -7.83 10.28
CA PHE A 79 5.20 -7.78 8.83
C PHE A 79 6.48 -7.57 8.02
N ILE A 80 7.45 -6.83 8.55
CA ILE A 80 8.77 -6.67 7.94
C ILE A 80 9.51 -8.01 7.94
N THR A 81 9.58 -8.73 9.07
CA THR A 81 10.25 -10.04 9.14
C THR A 81 9.56 -11.06 8.27
N LEU A 82 8.22 -11.05 8.20
CA LEU A 82 7.47 -11.91 7.29
C LEU A 82 7.77 -11.60 5.82
N ALA A 83 7.83 -10.32 5.43
CA ALA A 83 8.19 -9.91 4.06
C ALA A 83 9.63 -10.33 3.70
N VAL A 84 10.57 -10.18 4.62
CA VAL A 84 11.96 -10.63 4.44
C VAL A 84 12.02 -12.16 4.31
N ALA A 85 11.31 -12.90 5.17
CA ALA A 85 11.26 -14.36 5.12
C ALA A 85 10.68 -14.85 3.79
N VAL A 86 9.54 -14.29 3.35
CA VAL A 86 8.94 -14.62 2.05
C VAL A 86 9.91 -14.34 0.92
N THR A 87 10.57 -13.17 0.90
CA THR A 87 11.57 -12.85 -0.13
C THR A 87 12.76 -13.81 -0.13
N ALA A 88 13.22 -14.24 1.05
CA ALA A 88 14.29 -15.23 1.16
C ALA A 88 13.85 -16.61 0.62
N PHE A 89 12.59 -17.00 0.84
CA PHE A 89 12.02 -18.23 0.30
C PHE A 89 11.73 -18.18 -1.20
N THR A 90 11.30 -17.03 -1.72
CA THR A 90 10.93 -16.85 -3.15
C THR A 90 12.05 -16.22 -3.98
N TRP A 91 13.29 -16.32 -3.50
CA TRP A 91 14.44 -15.69 -4.11
C TRP A 91 14.60 -16.11 -5.57
N SER A 92 14.48 -15.15 -6.48
CA SER A 92 14.57 -15.36 -7.92
C SER A 92 15.67 -14.52 -8.58
N GLY A 93 16.43 -13.75 -7.79
CA GLY A 93 17.58 -12.99 -8.24
C GLY A 93 17.70 -11.60 -7.59
N PRO A 94 18.59 -10.73 -8.12
CA PRO A 94 18.85 -9.40 -7.57
C PRO A 94 17.61 -8.48 -7.52
N LEU A 95 16.63 -8.70 -8.42
CA LEU A 95 15.34 -7.99 -8.41
C LEU A 95 14.54 -8.26 -7.12
N SER A 96 14.66 -9.46 -6.52
CA SER A 96 14.00 -9.79 -5.26
C SER A 96 14.47 -8.89 -4.11
N LEU A 97 15.73 -8.41 -4.14
CA LEU A 97 16.21 -7.43 -3.15
C LEU A 97 15.51 -6.08 -3.28
N LEU A 98 15.35 -5.59 -4.51
CA LEU A 98 14.63 -4.34 -4.76
C LEU A 98 13.17 -4.44 -4.33
N ALA A 99 12.50 -5.56 -4.62
CA ALA A 99 11.14 -5.82 -4.16
C ALA A 99 11.05 -5.89 -2.62
N CYS A 100 12.02 -6.51 -1.96
CA CYS A 100 12.10 -6.61 -0.51
C CYS A 100 12.24 -5.22 0.15
N VAL A 101 13.21 -4.42 -0.30
CA VAL A 101 13.43 -3.07 0.23
C VAL A 101 12.24 -2.17 -0.08
N GLY A 102 11.71 -2.24 -1.30
CA GLY A 102 10.51 -1.54 -1.73
C GLY A 102 9.28 -1.88 -0.87
N SER A 103 9.18 -3.11 -0.38
CA SER A 103 8.08 -3.58 0.49
C SER A 103 8.31 -3.29 1.98
N ALA A 104 9.55 -3.13 2.43
CA ALA A 104 9.86 -2.82 3.83
C ALA A 104 9.53 -1.35 4.19
N LEU A 105 9.76 -0.42 3.27
CA LEU A 105 9.56 1.01 3.50
C LEU A 105 8.09 1.43 3.78
N PRO A 106 7.05 0.87 3.11
CA PRO A 106 5.66 1.12 3.44
C PRO A 106 5.27 0.65 4.85
N ASN A 107 5.88 -0.44 5.33
CA ASN A 107 5.69 -0.87 6.72
C ASN A 107 6.22 0.21 7.67
N LEU A 108 7.44 0.71 7.46
CA LEU A 108 7.98 1.82 8.25
C LEU A 108 7.14 3.11 8.15
N ALA A 109 6.56 3.38 6.97
CA ALA A 109 5.71 4.53 6.73
C ALA A 109 4.40 4.47 7.52
N MET A 110 3.68 3.34 7.45
CA MET A 110 2.34 3.19 8.04
C MET A 110 2.31 3.27 9.56
N PHE A 111 3.43 2.93 10.21
CA PHE A 111 3.59 3.00 11.67
C PHE A 111 4.40 4.23 12.12
N SER A 112 4.76 5.15 11.21
CA SER A 112 5.37 6.42 11.59
C SER A 112 4.33 7.34 12.24
N PRO A 113 4.63 7.98 13.39
CA PRO A 113 3.71 8.89 14.08
C PRO A 113 3.57 10.26 13.39
N ASN A 114 4.44 10.57 12.42
CA ASN A 114 4.46 11.85 11.71
C ASN A 114 4.06 11.64 10.24
N ASP A 115 2.93 12.23 9.83
CA ASP A 115 2.42 12.16 8.46
C ASP A 115 3.43 12.62 7.40
N ARG A 116 4.25 13.63 7.73
CA ARG A 116 5.30 14.12 6.83
C ARG A 116 6.39 13.08 6.61
N ARG A 117 6.72 12.29 7.65
CA ARG A 117 7.68 11.18 7.55
C ARG A 117 7.08 10.01 6.79
N MET A 118 5.81 9.66 7.06
CA MET A 118 5.07 8.62 6.35
C MET A 118 5.07 8.87 4.84
N ARG A 119 4.67 10.08 4.40
CA ARG A 119 4.60 10.43 2.97
C ARG A 119 5.96 10.36 2.28
N LYS A 120 7.03 10.85 2.93
CA LYS A 120 8.39 10.74 2.40
C LYS A 120 8.82 9.28 2.22
N LEU A 121 8.54 8.42 3.20
CA LEU A 121 8.89 6.99 3.12
C LEU A 121 8.12 6.27 2.02
N LEU A 122 6.83 6.59 1.83
CA LEU A 122 6.04 6.05 0.72
C LEU A 122 6.60 6.49 -0.64
N MET A 123 6.95 7.77 -0.80
CA MET A 123 7.57 8.27 -2.04
C MET A 123 8.89 7.55 -2.35
N VAL A 124 9.73 7.29 -1.34
CA VAL A 124 10.98 6.53 -1.52
C VAL A 124 10.68 5.07 -1.90
N SER A 125 9.71 4.44 -1.24
CA SER A 125 9.26 3.08 -1.61
C SER A 125 8.81 3.01 -3.06
N THR A 126 7.95 3.92 -3.49
CA THR A 126 7.45 4.04 -4.86
C THR A 126 8.60 4.23 -5.87
N ALA A 127 9.59 5.06 -5.55
CA ALA A 127 10.76 5.22 -6.43
C ALA A 127 11.56 3.91 -6.62
N ILE A 128 11.68 3.11 -5.56
CA ILE A 128 12.32 1.78 -5.62
C ILE A 128 11.47 0.82 -6.46
N TRP A 129 10.14 0.89 -6.34
CA TRP A 129 9.23 0.09 -7.17
C TRP A 129 9.25 0.49 -8.65
N ILE A 130 9.42 1.77 -8.99
CA ILE A 130 9.65 2.20 -10.38
C ILE A 130 10.90 1.52 -10.95
N ALA A 131 12.01 1.55 -10.22
CA ALA A 131 13.26 0.90 -10.66
C ALA A 131 13.09 -0.62 -10.78
N HIS A 132 12.47 -1.27 -9.80
CA HIS A 132 12.17 -2.70 -9.85
C HIS A 132 11.32 -3.05 -11.08
N ASN A 133 10.23 -2.31 -11.31
CA ASN A 133 9.26 -2.61 -12.36
C ASN A 133 9.82 -2.32 -13.75
N ALA A 134 10.66 -1.30 -13.89
CA ALA A 134 11.38 -1.02 -15.13
C ALA A 134 12.38 -2.13 -15.45
N LEU A 135 13.18 -2.57 -14.47
CA LEU A 135 14.13 -3.67 -14.63
C LEU A 135 13.45 -5.04 -14.84
N ALA A 136 12.26 -5.23 -14.29
CA ALA A 136 11.44 -6.42 -14.51
C ALA A 136 10.71 -6.40 -15.88
N GLY A 137 10.85 -5.33 -16.67
CA GLY A 137 10.22 -5.23 -18.00
C GLY A 137 8.71 -4.99 -17.97
N SER A 138 8.16 -4.41 -16.88
CA SER A 138 6.73 -4.13 -16.73
C SER A 138 6.43 -2.63 -16.89
N PRO A 139 6.19 -2.15 -18.13
CA PRO A 139 5.95 -0.73 -18.39
C PRO A 139 4.67 -0.20 -17.73
N MET A 140 3.63 -1.04 -17.63
CA MET A 140 2.37 -0.64 -16.98
C MET A 140 2.51 -0.50 -15.46
N ALA A 141 3.23 -1.42 -14.79
CA ALA A 141 3.50 -1.29 -13.36
C ALA A 141 4.43 -0.10 -13.05
N THR A 142 5.33 0.20 -13.98
CA THR A 142 6.20 1.38 -13.91
C THR A 142 5.37 2.67 -14.01
N LEU A 143 4.45 2.75 -14.98
CA LEU A 143 3.57 3.91 -15.16
C LEU A 143 2.66 4.14 -13.94
N MET A 144 2.12 3.06 -13.36
CA MET A 144 1.32 3.13 -12.14
C MET A 144 2.10 3.77 -10.98
N GLU A 145 3.32 3.31 -10.72
CA GLU A 145 4.16 3.85 -9.65
C GLU A 145 4.58 5.29 -9.92
N VAL A 146 4.83 5.66 -11.18
CA VAL A 146 5.09 7.06 -11.56
C VAL A 146 3.90 7.96 -11.24
N CYS A 147 2.68 7.53 -11.57
CA CYS A 147 1.45 8.25 -11.23
C CYS A 147 1.26 8.35 -9.71
N TYR A 148 1.55 7.26 -8.98
CA TYR A 148 1.47 7.23 -7.52
C TYR A 148 2.47 8.19 -6.86
N LEU A 149 3.69 8.27 -7.41
CA LEU A 149 4.73 9.20 -6.98
C LEU A 149 4.30 10.64 -7.23
N ALA A 150 3.83 10.95 -8.43
CA ALA A 150 3.38 12.28 -8.82
C ALA A 150 2.21 12.75 -7.94
N GLY A 151 1.21 11.90 -7.71
CA GLY A 151 0.09 12.19 -6.83
C GLY A 151 0.51 12.45 -5.38
N ASN A 152 1.44 11.64 -4.85
CA ASN A 152 2.00 11.86 -3.52
C ASN A 152 2.80 13.16 -3.45
N LEU A 153 3.56 13.51 -4.49
CA LEU A 153 4.35 14.72 -4.55
C LEU A 153 3.47 15.97 -4.56
N VAL A 154 2.44 16.00 -5.41
CA VAL A 154 1.46 17.09 -5.50
C VAL A 154 0.68 17.22 -4.19
N GLY A 155 0.21 16.10 -3.63
CA GLY A 155 -0.47 16.10 -2.33
C GLY A 155 0.41 16.60 -1.19
N TYR A 156 1.68 16.19 -1.16
CA TYR A 156 2.65 16.65 -0.18
C TYR A 156 2.93 18.15 -0.31
N TRP A 157 3.14 18.65 -1.53
CA TRP A 157 3.36 20.08 -1.80
C TRP A 157 2.14 20.93 -1.46
N ARG A 158 0.93 20.47 -1.75
CA ARG A 158 -0.30 21.20 -1.39
C ARG A 158 -0.45 21.36 0.13
N ILE A 159 -0.13 20.32 0.89
CA ILE A 159 -0.32 20.28 2.34
C ILE A 159 0.81 21.00 3.10
N TYR A 160 2.07 20.81 2.68
CA TYR A 160 3.25 21.32 3.40
C TYR A 160 4.00 22.45 2.69
N GLY A 161 3.66 22.75 1.44
CA GLY A 161 4.27 23.81 0.63
C GLY A 161 3.57 25.17 0.78
N ARG A 162 2.33 25.22 1.29
CA ARG A 162 1.76 26.47 1.80
C ARG A 162 2.45 26.80 3.13
N ARG A 163 3.57 27.53 3.07
CA ARG A 163 4.01 28.35 4.20
C ARG A 163 2.82 29.25 4.55
N GLN A 164 2.22 29.07 5.72
CA GLN A 164 1.48 30.17 6.32
C GLN A 164 2.47 31.33 6.39
N PRO A 165 2.17 32.50 5.79
CA PRO A 165 2.90 33.70 6.16
C PRO A 165 2.81 33.77 7.68
N ALA A 166 3.96 33.81 8.34
CA ALA A 166 4.00 34.12 9.76
C ALA A 166 3.10 35.34 9.94
N ALA A 167 2.04 35.20 10.74
CA ALA A 167 1.25 36.34 11.18
C ALA A 167 2.28 37.32 11.74
N THR A 168 2.54 38.36 10.95
CA THR A 168 3.55 39.35 11.25
C THR A 168 3.02 40.12 12.43
N GLY A 169 3.88 40.27 13.44
CA GLY A 169 3.51 40.60 14.81
C GLY A 169 2.47 41.70 14.96
N GLU A 170 1.43 41.39 15.71
CA GLU A 170 0.93 42.34 16.71
C GLU A 170 1.55 41.94 18.04
N GLN A 171 2.69 42.55 18.37
CA GLN A 171 3.07 42.74 19.77
C GLN A 171 2.09 43.75 20.36
N PRO A 172 1.49 43.50 21.54
CA PRO A 172 0.80 44.55 22.27
C PRO A 172 1.82 45.36 23.09
N PRO A 173 1.77 46.70 23.03
CA PRO A 173 2.00 47.50 24.22
C PRO A 173 0.88 48.55 24.36
N ALA A 174 0.15 48.57 25.47
CA ALA A 174 0.52 49.04 26.82
C ALA A 174 -0.24 50.34 27.09
N HIS A 175 -1.38 50.23 27.78
CA HIS A 175 -1.95 51.25 28.67
C HIS A 175 -2.86 50.56 29.68
#